data_AF-A0A520YFN8-F1
#
_entry.id   AF-A0A520YFN8-F1
#
_cell.length_a   1.000
_cell.length_b   1.000
_cell.length_c   1.000
_cell.angle_alpha   90.00
_cell.angle_beta   90.00
_cell.angle_gamma   90.00
#
_symmetry.space_group_name_H-M   'P 1'
#
loop_
_entity.id
_entity.type
_entity.pdbx_description
1 polymer ?
#
loop_
_entity_poly.entity_id
_entity_poly.type
_entity_poly.pdbx_seq_one_letter_code
_entity_poly.pdbx_strand_id
1 'polypeptide(L)'
;MRFFCLALFTVLAVILPAEARAHLGLDVPTSRYGPDTLKTGPCGVTGGERTSNVSYYEPGETIEVRWDEYVDHPGHYRIAFDDDGDDDFVDPATMMELYSNDTVLLDGITDQGQGERDYVATVTLPNLSCGNCTLQVIQVMYDKPPYTTPGNDIYYQCADLVLQEAGMDAGADAGADAGADAGADAGADAGTGTGTGTDAGTDAGTGPRTEAGTGGGCSIGNQSITEAGALQLLMLLLLSRIAHGRRLLV
;
A
#
# COMPACT_ATOMS: atom_id res chain seq x y z
N MET A 1 33.71 52.98 -32.20
CA MET A 1 32.37 52.45 -31.90
C MET A 1 32.57 51.13 -31.17
N ARG A 2 32.25 51.06 -29.87
CA ARG A 2 32.41 49.87 -29.03
C ARG A 2 31.11 49.07 -29.08
N PHE A 3 31.13 47.89 -29.69
CA PHE A 3 29.99 46.96 -29.68
C PHE A 3 30.00 46.18 -28.36
N PHE A 4 29.01 46.42 -27.51
CA PHE A 4 28.77 45.63 -26.30
C PHE A 4 27.95 44.39 -26.69
N CYS A 5 28.56 43.21 -26.56
CA CYS A 5 27.85 41.93 -26.60
C CYS A 5 27.04 41.78 -25.30
N LEU A 6 25.71 41.79 -25.39
CA LEU A 6 24.85 41.37 -24.29
C LEU A 6 24.53 39.87 -24.48
N ALA A 7 25.19 39.01 -23.72
CA ALA A 7 24.85 37.60 -23.64
C ALA A 7 23.61 37.45 -22.74
N LEU A 8 22.47 37.10 -23.35
CA LEU A 8 21.22 36.83 -22.64
C LEU A 8 21.30 35.42 -22.04
N PHE A 9 21.56 35.32 -20.73
CA PHE A 9 21.41 34.07 -19.98
C PHE A 9 19.92 33.81 -19.72
N THR A 10 19.31 32.88 -20.46
CA THR A 10 18.00 32.32 -20.12
C THR A 10 18.14 31.35 -18.95
N VAL A 11 17.68 31.77 -17.77
CA VAL A 11 17.53 30.90 -16.59
C VAL A 11 16.31 30.01 -16.81
N LEU A 12 16.52 28.71 -16.95
CA LEU A 12 15.44 27.72 -17.02
C LEU A 12 15.00 27.39 -15.58
N ALA A 13 13.88 27.98 -15.14
CA ALA A 13 13.28 27.66 -13.84
C ALA A 13 12.66 26.26 -13.89
N VAL A 14 13.25 25.32 -13.17
CA VAL A 14 12.68 23.98 -12.96
C VAL A 14 11.53 24.11 -11.97
N ILE A 15 10.29 24.02 -12.46
CA ILE A 15 9.11 23.91 -11.60
C ILE A 15 8.96 22.43 -11.27
N LEU A 16 9.34 22.03 -10.06
CA LEU A 16 9.02 20.70 -9.53
C LEU A 16 7.52 20.67 -9.21
N PRO A 17 6.79 19.59 -9.55
CA PRO A 17 5.39 19.46 -9.17
C PRO A 17 5.31 19.39 -7.63
N ALA A 18 4.49 20.25 -7.04
CA ALA A 18 4.08 20.08 -5.65
C ALA A 18 3.13 18.88 -5.56
N GLU A 19 3.37 17.95 -4.65
CA GLU A 19 2.42 16.89 -4.34
C GLU A 19 1.14 17.52 -3.80
N ALA A 20 0.03 17.35 -4.52
CA ALA A 20 -1.27 17.82 -4.07
C ALA A 20 -1.89 16.76 -3.15
N ARG A 21 -1.46 16.73 -1.88
CA ARG A 21 -2.04 15.87 -0.85
C ARG A 21 -3.40 16.41 -0.44
N ALA A 22 -4.42 15.56 -0.47
CA ALA A 22 -5.76 16.09 -0.60
C ALA A 22 -6.51 16.32 0.73
N HIS A 23 -6.40 15.50 1.77
CA HIS A 23 -7.28 15.68 2.95
C HIS A 23 -6.74 15.12 4.27
N LEU A 24 -6.67 13.79 4.41
CA LEU A 24 -6.25 13.05 5.61
C LEU A 24 -5.14 12.08 5.21
N GLY A 25 -3.98 12.13 5.86
CA GLY A 25 -2.86 11.25 5.61
C GLY A 25 -2.30 10.61 6.87
N LEU A 26 -2.46 9.30 7.02
CA LEU A 26 -1.91 8.55 8.14
C LEU A 26 -0.39 8.33 7.94
N ASP A 27 0.42 8.87 8.87
CA ASP A 27 1.90 8.80 8.85
C ASP A 27 2.41 7.63 9.71
N VAL A 28 1.88 7.51 10.94
CA VAL A 28 2.25 6.47 11.90
C VAL A 28 0.99 5.82 12.49
N PRO A 29 0.83 4.49 12.42
CA PRO A 29 1.57 3.56 11.56
C PRO A 29 1.37 3.90 10.08
N THR A 30 2.29 3.52 9.19
CA THR A 30 2.27 4.04 7.81
C THR A 30 1.01 3.60 7.04
N SER A 31 0.36 4.57 6.36
CA SER A 31 -0.81 4.32 5.53
C SER A 31 -0.59 3.22 4.47
N ARG A 32 -1.63 2.40 4.27
CA ARG A 32 -1.72 1.36 3.24
C ARG A 32 -1.56 1.93 1.82
N TYR A 33 -2.23 3.04 1.50
CA TYR A 33 -2.27 3.62 0.14
C TYR A 33 -1.80 5.07 0.06
N GLY A 34 -1.27 5.61 1.15
CA GLY A 34 -0.86 7.00 1.24
C GLY A 34 -2.04 7.99 1.33
N PRO A 35 -1.74 9.30 1.33
CA PRO A 35 -2.69 10.35 1.68
C PRO A 35 -3.69 10.71 0.57
N ASP A 36 -3.59 10.12 -0.62
CA ASP A 36 -4.41 10.50 -1.78
C ASP A 36 -5.62 9.59 -1.99
N THR A 37 -5.70 8.48 -1.24
CA THR A 37 -6.70 7.43 -1.42
C THR A 37 -7.48 7.20 -0.13
N LEU A 38 -8.64 7.86 0.01
CA LEU A 38 -9.29 7.98 1.31
C LEU A 38 -10.82 8.20 1.29
N LYS A 39 -11.46 8.25 0.11
CA LYS A 39 -12.88 8.66 -0.01
C LYS A 39 -13.87 7.49 0.00
N THR A 40 -13.41 6.28 0.30
CA THR A 40 -14.24 5.09 0.23
C THR A 40 -13.93 4.18 1.39
N GLY A 41 -14.94 3.84 2.18
CA GLY A 41 -14.77 2.93 3.30
C GLY A 41 -14.43 1.50 2.85
N PRO A 42 -13.77 0.71 3.72
CA PRO A 42 -13.24 1.11 5.02
C PRO A 42 -11.83 1.72 4.95
N CYS A 43 -11.09 1.53 3.85
CA CYS A 43 -9.65 1.82 3.79
C CYS A 43 -9.22 2.66 2.58
N GLY A 44 -10.12 3.49 2.05
CA GLY A 44 -9.87 4.41 0.94
C GLY A 44 -10.09 3.84 -0.46
N VAL A 45 -10.07 2.50 -0.61
CA VAL A 45 -10.26 1.78 -1.89
C VAL A 45 -11.34 0.71 -1.74
N THR A 46 -12.28 0.66 -2.68
CA THR A 46 -13.25 -0.44 -2.76
C THR A 46 -12.55 -1.78 -3.00
N GLY A 47 -12.69 -2.73 -2.07
CA GLY A 47 -12.06 -4.05 -2.17
C GLY A 47 -10.53 -3.98 -2.24
N GLY A 48 -9.94 -2.97 -1.60
CA GLY A 48 -8.50 -2.79 -1.56
C GLY A 48 -7.80 -3.96 -0.89
N GLU A 49 -6.73 -4.45 -1.49
CA GLU A 49 -5.91 -5.50 -0.90
C GLU A 49 -4.89 -4.93 0.09
N ARG A 50 -4.64 -5.67 1.15
CA ARG A 50 -3.54 -5.43 2.08
C ARG A 50 -2.21 -5.31 1.33
N THR A 51 -1.32 -4.46 1.83
CA THR A 51 -0.04 -4.18 1.16
C THR A 51 1.13 -4.85 1.88
N SER A 52 2.32 -4.75 1.28
CA SER A 52 3.57 -5.11 1.96
C SER A 52 4.05 -4.03 2.94
N ASN A 53 3.34 -2.92 3.08
CA ASN A 53 3.69 -1.83 3.99
C ASN A 53 3.15 -2.12 5.40
N VAL A 54 3.82 -3.02 6.11
CA VAL A 54 3.37 -3.55 7.40
C VAL A 54 4.17 -2.92 8.54
N SER A 55 3.47 -2.46 9.57
CA SER A 55 4.05 -2.03 10.84
C SER A 55 3.94 -3.14 11.89
N TYR A 56 4.96 -3.28 12.73
CA TYR A 56 5.06 -4.35 13.73
C TYR A 56 5.02 -3.74 15.13
N TYR A 57 4.21 -4.34 16.00
CA TYR A 57 4.06 -3.95 17.40
C TYR A 57 3.91 -5.19 18.29
N GLU A 58 4.07 -5.01 19.60
CA GLU A 58 3.77 -6.04 20.59
C GLU A 58 2.27 -6.08 20.94
N PRO A 59 1.70 -7.25 21.27
CA PRO A 59 0.37 -7.34 21.88
C PRO A 59 0.25 -6.43 23.12
N GLY A 60 -0.80 -5.61 23.19
CA GLY A 60 -1.00 -4.70 24.31
C GLY A 60 -0.11 -3.46 24.31
N GLU A 61 0.70 -3.25 23.27
CA GLU A 61 1.56 -2.07 23.16
C GLU A 61 0.72 -0.79 23.10
N THR A 62 1.20 0.26 23.76
CA THR A 62 0.62 1.60 23.65
C THR A 62 1.42 2.41 22.65
N ILE A 63 0.78 2.79 21.55
CA ILE A 63 1.42 3.42 20.39
C ILE A 63 0.95 4.86 20.20
N GLU A 64 1.80 5.66 19.53
CA GLU A 64 1.36 6.91 18.93
C GLU A 64 0.79 6.64 17.53
N VAL A 65 -0.39 7.20 17.28
CA VAL A 65 -1.01 7.28 15.97
C VAL A 65 -0.90 8.73 15.51
N ARG A 66 -0.27 8.96 14.36
CA ARG A 66 0.05 10.28 13.82
C ARG A 66 -0.51 10.42 12.41
N TRP A 67 -1.22 11.51 12.15
CA TRP A 67 -1.77 11.80 10.83
C TRP A 67 -1.75 13.29 10.55
N ASP A 68 -1.70 13.63 9.28
CA ASP A 68 -1.81 14.99 8.80
C ASP A 68 -3.22 15.25 8.25
N GLU A 69 -3.77 16.42 8.53
CA GLU A 69 -4.91 16.99 7.82
C GLU A 69 -4.41 18.07 6.85
N TYR A 70 -4.41 17.78 5.55
CA TYR A 70 -3.96 18.71 4.51
C TYR A 70 -5.05 19.72 4.11
N VAL A 71 -6.32 19.36 4.28
CA VAL A 71 -7.48 20.23 4.02
C VAL A 71 -8.41 20.15 5.20
N ASP A 72 -8.60 21.30 5.84
CA ASP A 72 -9.46 21.49 7.00
C ASP A 72 -10.92 21.13 6.70
N HIS A 73 -11.42 20.14 7.42
CA HIS A 73 -12.84 19.86 7.50
C HIS A 73 -13.26 19.84 8.98
N PRO A 74 -14.17 20.74 9.39
CA PRO A 74 -14.75 20.70 10.72
C PRO A 74 -15.28 19.30 11.04
N GLY A 75 -14.85 18.70 12.14
CA GLY A 75 -15.19 17.32 12.40
C GLY A 75 -14.63 16.74 13.69
N HIS A 76 -14.45 15.43 13.67
CA HIS A 76 -13.67 14.69 14.66
C HIS A 76 -12.99 13.48 14.01
N TYR A 77 -12.04 12.90 14.73
CA TYR A 77 -11.36 11.68 14.31
C TYR A 77 -11.70 10.50 15.22
N ARG A 78 -11.58 9.30 14.65
CA ARG A 78 -11.73 8.03 15.34
C ARG A 78 -10.62 7.08 14.93
N ILE A 79 -10.11 6.31 15.89
CA ILE A 79 -9.16 5.22 15.71
C ILE A 79 -9.86 3.91 16.06
N ALA A 80 -9.85 2.96 15.12
CA ALA A 80 -10.41 1.62 15.28
C ALA A 80 -9.39 0.54 14.89
N PHE A 81 -9.61 -0.68 15.36
CA PHE A 81 -8.75 -1.83 15.11
C PHE A 81 -9.56 -3.08 14.80
N ASP A 82 -9.09 -3.82 13.80
CA ASP A 82 -9.62 -5.10 13.35
C ASP A 82 -8.49 -6.13 13.45
N ASP A 83 -8.72 -7.28 14.10
CA ASP A 83 -7.69 -8.26 14.40
C ASP A 83 -7.41 -9.24 13.23
N ASP A 84 -8.29 -9.32 12.23
CA ASP A 84 -8.17 -10.28 11.14
C ASP A 84 -8.53 -9.76 9.73
N GLY A 85 -8.62 -8.45 9.55
CA GLY A 85 -8.81 -7.88 8.22
C GLY A 85 -9.12 -6.40 8.29
N ASP A 86 -10.19 -6.01 7.61
CA ASP A 86 -10.73 -4.66 7.62
C ASP A 86 -12.26 -4.65 7.45
N ASP A 87 -12.92 -5.76 7.75
CA ASP A 87 -14.35 -6.00 7.56
C ASP A 87 -15.21 -5.75 8.81
N ASP A 88 -14.59 -5.62 10.00
CA ASP A 88 -15.29 -5.31 11.23
C ASP A 88 -15.49 -3.81 11.47
N PHE A 89 -14.92 -2.94 10.63
CA PHE A 89 -15.12 -1.50 10.76
C PHE A 89 -16.54 -1.06 10.41
N VAL A 90 -17.18 -0.34 11.33
CA VAL A 90 -18.53 0.20 11.15
C VAL A 90 -18.46 1.73 11.09
N ASP A 91 -19.05 2.35 10.06
CA ASP A 91 -19.22 3.80 10.02
C ASP A 91 -20.17 4.27 11.13
N PRO A 92 -19.95 5.46 11.73
CA PRO A 92 -20.95 6.07 12.60
C PRO A 92 -22.28 6.27 11.83
N ALA A 93 -23.39 5.76 12.35
CA ALA A 93 -24.70 5.91 11.71
C ALA A 93 -25.22 7.36 11.75
N THR A 94 -24.67 8.19 12.64
CA THR A 94 -24.93 9.63 12.68
C THR A 94 -23.65 10.44 12.88
N MET A 95 -23.67 11.70 12.44
CA MET A 95 -22.57 12.66 12.58
C MET A 95 -21.97 12.75 14.00
N MET A 96 -22.77 12.51 15.03
CA MET A 96 -22.37 12.66 16.44
C MET A 96 -22.32 11.33 17.19
N GLU A 97 -22.47 10.21 16.50
CA GLU A 97 -22.32 8.89 17.11
C GLU A 97 -20.85 8.61 17.38
N LEU A 98 -20.56 8.17 18.61
CA LEU A 98 -19.24 7.75 19.05
C LEU A 98 -19.31 6.28 19.46
N TYR A 99 -18.22 5.55 19.27
CA TYR A 99 -18.07 4.14 19.62
C TYR A 99 -19.12 3.25 18.93
N SER A 100 -19.13 3.30 17.60
CA SER A 100 -20.10 2.59 16.74
C SER A 100 -20.10 1.06 16.94
N ASN A 101 -18.97 0.48 17.37
CA ASN A 101 -18.85 -0.94 17.74
C ASN A 101 -17.57 -1.18 18.58
N ASP A 102 -17.30 -2.45 18.89
CA ASP A 102 -16.19 -2.88 19.75
C ASP A 102 -14.79 -2.72 19.11
N THR A 103 -14.70 -2.46 17.80
CA THR A 103 -13.42 -2.19 17.12
C THR A 103 -12.81 -0.84 17.50
N VAL A 104 -13.63 0.08 18.03
CA VAL A 104 -13.22 1.46 18.28
C VAL A 104 -12.31 1.54 19.51
N LEU A 105 -11.04 1.89 19.30
CA LEU A 105 -10.05 2.08 20.36
C LEU A 105 -10.17 3.48 21.00
N LEU A 106 -10.39 4.50 20.17
CA LEU A 106 -10.51 5.88 20.59
C LEU A 106 -11.42 6.64 19.62
N ASP A 107 -12.35 7.41 20.15
CA ASP A 107 -13.32 8.18 19.35
C ASP A 107 -13.45 9.61 19.86
N GLY A 108 -14.06 10.48 19.06
CA GLY A 108 -14.33 11.86 19.41
C GLY A 108 -13.05 12.69 19.56
N ILE A 109 -11.99 12.33 18.85
CA ILE A 109 -10.73 13.08 18.86
C ILE A 109 -11.00 14.44 18.21
N THR A 110 -10.86 15.50 18.99
CA THR A 110 -11.19 16.86 18.59
C THR A 110 -10.35 17.32 17.41
N ASP A 111 -11.03 17.73 16.33
CA ASP A 111 -10.46 18.56 15.28
C ASP A 111 -10.07 19.94 15.86
N GLN A 112 -8.81 20.31 15.69
CA GLN A 112 -8.24 21.55 16.23
C GLN A 112 -8.39 22.72 15.24
N GLY A 113 -8.85 22.45 14.02
CA GLY A 113 -9.12 23.43 12.99
C GLY A 113 -7.87 24.10 12.41
N GLN A 114 -8.06 25.30 11.85
CA GLN A 114 -7.22 25.86 10.79
C GLN A 114 -5.70 26.03 11.05
N GLY A 115 -5.24 25.91 12.30
CA GLY A 115 -3.86 26.14 12.70
C GLY A 115 -3.05 24.88 13.02
N GLU A 116 -3.71 23.76 13.33
CA GLU A 116 -3.07 22.48 13.61
C GLU A 116 -3.36 21.54 12.45
N ARG A 117 -2.32 20.89 11.96
CA ARG A 117 -2.40 20.01 10.80
C ARG A 117 -1.80 18.65 11.10
N ASP A 118 -1.02 18.55 12.17
CA ASP A 118 -0.27 17.36 12.53
C ASP A 118 -0.89 16.82 13.82
N TYR A 119 -1.72 15.80 13.70
CA TYR A 119 -2.44 15.22 14.82
C TYR A 119 -1.68 14.05 15.41
N VAL A 120 -1.78 13.91 16.72
CA VAL A 120 -1.24 12.76 17.46
C VAL A 120 -2.27 12.32 18.48
N ALA A 121 -2.53 11.01 18.53
CA ALA A 121 -3.25 10.38 19.62
C ALA A 121 -2.54 9.11 20.08
N THR A 122 -2.73 8.76 21.34
CA THR A 122 -2.15 7.54 21.92
C THR A 122 -3.25 6.52 22.16
N VAL A 123 -3.05 5.29 21.69
CA VAL A 123 -3.98 4.17 21.89
C VAL A 123 -3.22 2.93 22.38
N THR A 124 -3.88 2.10 23.18
CA THR A 124 -3.38 0.77 23.54
C THR A 124 -3.97 -0.25 22.57
N LEU A 125 -3.11 -0.97 21.87
CA LEU A 125 -3.52 -2.04 20.96
C LEU A 125 -4.08 -3.23 21.76
N PRO A 126 -4.97 -4.04 21.18
CA PRO A 126 -5.45 -5.25 21.84
C PRO A 126 -4.30 -6.18 22.25
N ASN A 127 -4.45 -6.82 23.42
CA ASN A 127 -3.49 -7.79 23.92
C ASN A 127 -3.71 -9.18 23.29
N LEU A 128 -3.51 -9.25 21.98
CA LEU A 128 -3.59 -10.46 21.15
C LEU A 128 -2.49 -10.43 20.08
N SER A 129 -2.14 -11.61 19.55
CA SER A 129 -1.28 -11.70 18.36
C SER A 129 -2.13 -11.80 17.10
N CYS A 130 -1.73 -11.08 16.04
CA CYS A 130 -2.40 -11.10 14.74
C CYS A 130 -1.39 -10.92 13.61
N GLY A 131 -1.59 -11.66 12.51
CA GLY A 131 -0.76 -11.57 11.31
C GLY A 131 -1.34 -10.65 10.24
N ASN A 132 -2.62 -10.30 10.35
CA ASN A 132 -3.45 -9.66 9.33
C ASN A 132 -4.35 -8.54 9.84
N CYS A 133 -4.01 -7.96 10.98
CA CYS A 133 -4.77 -6.88 11.58
C CYS A 133 -4.57 -5.54 10.87
N THR A 134 -5.56 -4.67 11.03
CA THR A 134 -5.61 -3.33 10.46
C THR A 134 -5.96 -2.31 11.53
N LEU A 135 -5.30 -1.15 11.49
CA LEU A 135 -5.71 0.04 12.25
C LEU A 135 -6.31 1.05 11.28
N GLN A 136 -7.51 1.54 11.60
CA GLN A 136 -8.22 2.55 10.81
C GLN A 136 -8.20 3.88 11.54
N VAL A 137 -7.93 4.96 10.81
CA VAL A 137 -8.22 6.34 11.21
C VAL A 137 -9.26 6.89 10.25
N ILE A 138 -10.36 7.40 10.81
CA ILE A 138 -11.34 8.15 10.03
C ILE A 138 -11.44 9.59 10.50
N GLN A 139 -11.83 10.48 9.58
CA GLN A 139 -12.33 11.81 9.88
C GLN A 139 -13.81 11.87 9.52
N VAL A 140 -14.66 12.16 10.50
CA VAL A 140 -16.09 12.42 10.30
C VAL A 140 -16.27 13.93 10.11
N MET A 141 -16.75 14.33 8.94
CA MET A 141 -16.88 15.74 8.55
C MET A 141 -18.29 16.28 8.80
N TYR A 142 -18.37 17.53 9.27
CA TYR A 142 -19.63 18.19 9.66
C TYR A 142 -20.11 19.23 8.65
N ASP A 143 -19.27 19.58 7.67
CA ASP A 143 -19.45 20.70 6.76
C ASP A 143 -20.31 20.41 5.53
N LYS A 144 -20.83 19.18 5.41
CA LYS A 144 -21.61 18.69 4.24
C LYS A 144 -22.99 18.14 4.64
N PRO A 145 -23.89 18.92 5.25
CA PRO A 145 -25.24 18.43 5.56
C PRO A 145 -26.07 18.16 4.28
N PRO A 146 -26.92 17.10 4.25
CA PRO A 146 -27.13 16.12 5.32
C PRO A 146 -26.02 15.07 5.38
N TYR A 147 -25.70 14.60 6.59
CA TYR A 147 -24.77 13.49 6.79
C TYR A 147 -25.27 12.20 6.13
N THR A 148 -24.39 11.51 5.42
CA THR A 148 -24.66 10.28 4.70
C THR A 148 -23.58 9.23 4.95
N THR A 149 -24.01 8.00 5.27
CA THR A 149 -23.16 6.80 5.31
C THR A 149 -23.88 5.62 4.63
N PRO A 150 -23.20 4.87 3.74
CA PRO A 150 -21.93 5.24 3.11
C PRO A 150 -22.09 6.52 2.26
N GLY A 151 -21.06 7.37 2.21
CA GLY A 151 -21.17 8.71 1.62
C GLY A 151 -19.83 9.43 1.44
N ASN A 152 -19.87 10.76 1.29
CA ASN A 152 -18.67 11.62 1.15
C ASN A 152 -18.38 12.47 2.40
N ASP A 153 -18.96 12.06 3.53
CA ASP A 153 -18.87 12.70 4.86
C ASP A 153 -17.81 12.07 5.76
N ILE A 154 -17.15 11.01 5.29
CA ILE A 154 -16.08 10.34 6.02
C ILE A 154 -14.86 10.18 5.12
N TYR A 155 -13.68 10.44 5.69
CA TYR A 155 -12.39 10.08 5.10
C TYR A 155 -11.76 8.94 5.86
N TYR A 156 -11.08 8.06 5.13
CA TYR A 156 -10.62 6.76 5.61
C TYR A 156 -9.14 6.57 5.33
N GLN A 157 -8.39 6.19 6.35
CA GLN A 157 -7.00 5.74 6.24
C GLN A 157 -6.85 4.45 7.03
N CYS A 158 -6.12 3.49 6.47
CA CYS A 158 -5.79 2.24 7.15
C CYS A 158 -4.28 2.03 7.16
N ALA A 159 -3.78 1.36 8.19
CA ALA A 159 -2.43 0.84 8.26
C ALA A 159 -2.45 -0.67 8.50
N ASP A 160 -1.56 -1.38 7.84
CA ASP A 160 -1.43 -2.84 7.93
C ASP A 160 -0.51 -3.20 9.09
N LEU A 161 -1.01 -3.99 10.06
CA LEU A 161 -0.30 -4.29 11.29
C LEU A 161 -0.02 -5.78 11.48
N VAL A 162 1.07 -6.09 12.17
CA VAL A 162 1.30 -7.41 12.77
C VAL A 162 1.57 -7.19 14.26
N LEU A 163 0.79 -7.87 15.11
CA LEU A 163 1.04 -7.93 16.55
C LEU A 163 1.68 -9.27 16.89
N GLN A 164 2.91 -9.22 17.38
CA GLN A 164 3.67 -10.42 17.75
C GLN A 164 4.59 -10.11 18.93
N GLU A 165 4.84 -11.12 19.78
CA GLU A 165 5.77 -11.00 20.89
C GLU A 165 7.18 -10.65 20.39
N ALA A 166 7.88 -9.74 21.08
CA ALA A 166 9.26 -9.45 20.75
C ALA A 166 10.16 -10.68 20.94
N GLY A 167 11.05 -10.90 19.97
CA GLY A 167 11.98 -12.03 19.95
C GLY A 167 11.53 -13.21 19.11
N MET A 168 10.34 -13.15 18.49
CA MET A 168 10.06 -13.98 17.30
C MET A 168 10.62 -13.28 16.07
N ASP A 169 11.93 -13.41 15.86
CA ASP A 169 12.56 -13.01 14.60
C ASP A 169 11.78 -13.64 13.42
N ALA A 170 11.49 -12.84 12.40
CA ALA A 170 10.89 -13.24 11.12
C ALA A 170 11.84 -14.12 10.29
N GLY A 171 12.32 -15.23 10.87
CA GLY A 171 13.39 -16.04 10.31
C GLY A 171 13.44 -17.44 10.89
N ALA A 172 12.41 -18.25 10.67
CA ALA A 172 12.48 -19.69 10.95
C ALA A 172 11.57 -20.56 10.08
N ASP A 173 11.37 -20.26 8.79
CA ASP A 173 10.72 -21.19 7.84
C ASP A 173 11.56 -21.47 6.57
N ALA A 174 12.88 -21.31 6.65
CA ALA A 174 13.79 -21.97 5.72
C ALA A 174 14.22 -23.30 6.34
N GLY A 175 13.40 -24.33 6.11
CA GLY A 175 13.50 -25.67 6.68
C GLY A 175 14.92 -26.23 6.74
N ALA A 176 15.37 -26.48 7.96
CA ALA A 176 16.51 -27.33 8.27
C ALA A 176 16.08 -28.80 8.18
N ASP A 177 16.04 -29.33 6.95
CA ASP A 177 16.02 -30.77 6.70
C ASP A 177 17.14 -31.11 5.69
N ALA A 178 18.38 -30.96 6.12
CA ALA A 178 19.52 -31.66 5.54
C ALA A 178 20.12 -32.53 6.64
N GLY A 179 19.59 -33.75 6.74
CA GLY A 179 19.99 -34.75 7.72
C GLY A 179 21.49 -35.02 7.72
N ALA A 180 22.08 -34.92 8.91
CA ALA A 180 23.37 -35.51 9.23
C ALA A 180 23.13 -36.70 10.15
N ASP A 181 23.73 -37.84 9.77
CA ASP A 181 24.03 -39.09 10.51
C ASP A 181 23.67 -40.29 9.62
N ALA A 182 24.51 -41.29 9.33
CA ALA A 182 25.87 -41.63 9.75
C ALA A 182 26.45 -42.54 8.64
N GLY A 183 27.77 -42.56 8.41
CA GLY A 183 28.60 -43.60 9.03
C GLY A 183 29.02 -44.63 7.98
N ALA A 184 30.30 -44.56 7.60
CA ALA A 184 30.94 -45.54 6.74
C ALA A 184 31.15 -46.86 7.46
N ASP A 185 30.93 -47.99 6.78
CA ASP A 185 31.65 -49.24 7.04
C ASP A 185 31.83 -50.01 5.72
N ALA A 186 33.10 -50.18 5.33
CA ALA A 186 33.53 -51.10 4.30
C ALA A 186 33.98 -52.41 4.97
N GLY A 187 33.47 -53.55 4.51
CA GLY A 187 33.89 -54.87 4.96
C GLY A 187 33.28 -55.97 4.10
N ALA A 188 34.10 -56.52 3.19
CA ALA A 188 33.77 -57.71 2.42
C ALA A 188 33.92 -58.97 3.28
N ASP A 189 33.02 -59.97 3.10
CA ASP A 189 33.46 -61.34 2.77
C ASP A 189 32.32 -62.24 2.26
N ALA A 190 32.73 -63.26 1.50
CA ALA A 190 31.93 -64.16 0.68
C ALA A 190 31.20 -65.28 1.46
N GLY A 191 30.09 -65.77 0.89
CA GLY A 191 29.41 -66.98 1.35
C GLY A 191 28.33 -67.47 0.39
N THR A 192 28.65 -68.52 -0.35
CA THR A 192 27.81 -69.30 -1.29
C THR A 192 26.56 -69.91 -0.62
N GLY A 193 25.41 -69.87 -1.30
CA GLY A 193 24.23 -70.65 -0.92
C GLY A 193 23.06 -70.53 -1.89
N THR A 194 22.88 -71.57 -2.70
CA THR A 194 21.82 -71.80 -3.69
C THR A 194 20.40 -71.73 -3.13
N GLY A 195 19.48 -71.07 -3.86
CA GLY A 195 18.04 -71.16 -3.64
C GLY A 195 17.26 -70.57 -4.81
N THR A 196 16.69 -71.46 -5.62
CA THR A 196 15.84 -71.19 -6.78
C THR A 196 14.54 -70.47 -6.40
N GLY A 197 14.18 -69.42 -7.15
CA GLY A 197 12.89 -68.76 -7.04
C GLY A 197 12.66 -67.86 -8.25
N THR A 198 12.08 -68.44 -9.30
CA THR A 198 11.48 -67.77 -10.44
C THR A 198 10.35 -66.87 -9.96
N ASP A 199 10.28 -65.62 -10.43
CA ASP A 199 9.17 -65.14 -11.27
C ASP A 199 9.35 -63.69 -11.70
N ALA A 200 8.79 -63.44 -12.88
CA ALA A 200 9.07 -62.34 -13.77
C ALA A 200 8.40 -61.01 -13.37
N GLY A 201 9.06 -59.92 -13.74
CA GLY A 201 8.55 -58.56 -13.63
C GLY A 201 9.40 -57.61 -14.47
N THR A 202 9.26 -57.72 -15.79
CA THR A 202 9.69 -56.70 -16.76
C THR A 202 8.85 -55.44 -16.57
N ASP A 203 9.49 -54.29 -16.32
CA ASP A 203 9.53 -53.23 -17.32
C ASP A 203 10.55 -52.14 -16.97
N ALA A 204 11.44 -51.93 -17.94
CA ALA A 204 12.42 -50.87 -17.97
C ALA A 204 11.82 -49.65 -18.67
N GLY A 205 12.15 -48.45 -18.20
CA GLY A 205 11.74 -47.21 -18.84
C GLY A 205 12.52 -46.00 -18.32
N THR A 206 13.85 -46.01 -18.50
CA THR A 206 14.69 -44.82 -18.39
C THR A 206 14.65 -44.02 -19.70
N GLY A 207 14.30 -42.74 -19.59
CA GLY A 207 15.02 -41.68 -20.30
C GLY A 207 14.33 -40.97 -21.48
N PRO A 208 14.76 -39.74 -21.79
CA PRO A 208 13.93 -38.64 -22.28
C PRO A 208 14.16 -38.30 -23.76
N ARG A 209 13.30 -37.42 -24.34
CA ARG A 209 13.53 -36.48 -25.48
C ARG A 209 12.21 -35.72 -25.77
N THR A 210 12.11 -34.40 -25.51
CA THR A 210 12.38 -33.22 -26.37
C THR A 210 11.47 -33.00 -27.58
N GLU A 211 10.83 -31.81 -27.61
CA GLU A 211 10.69 -30.83 -28.72
C GLU A 211 9.27 -30.23 -28.94
N ALA A 212 9.23 -28.90 -28.71
CA ALA A 212 8.66 -27.80 -29.50
C ALA A 212 7.21 -27.78 -30.06
N GLY A 213 6.59 -26.59 -29.88
CA GLY A 213 5.45 -26.08 -30.67
C GLY A 213 4.68 -24.97 -29.92
N THR A 214 5.18 -23.73 -29.90
CA THR A 214 4.69 -22.59 -30.71
C THR A 214 3.22 -22.21 -30.49
N GLY A 215 2.99 -21.02 -29.93
CA GLY A 215 1.68 -20.39 -29.87
C GLY A 215 1.77 -18.93 -29.40
N GLY A 216 2.30 -18.05 -30.25
CA GLY A 216 2.22 -16.61 -30.04
C GLY A 216 0.79 -16.11 -30.20
N GLY A 217 0.33 -15.28 -29.26
CA GLY A 217 -0.96 -14.60 -29.30
C GLY A 217 -0.78 -13.14 -28.91
N CYS A 218 -0.87 -12.27 -29.91
CA CYS A 218 -0.86 -10.82 -29.80
C CYS A 218 -2.27 -10.32 -29.41
N SER A 219 -2.39 -9.48 -28.39
CA SER A 219 -3.59 -8.66 -28.19
C SER A 219 -3.21 -7.23 -27.83
N ILE A 220 -3.30 -6.38 -28.85
CA ILE A 220 -3.59 -4.94 -28.84
C ILE A 220 -5.02 -4.83 -28.26
N GLY A 221 -5.43 -3.92 -27.36
CA GLY A 221 -4.99 -2.59 -26.97
C GLY A 221 -6.27 -1.86 -26.56
N ASN A 222 -6.28 -1.18 -25.40
CA ASN A 222 -7.22 -0.09 -25.15
C ASN A 222 -6.67 0.79 -24.02
N GLN A 223 -5.73 1.66 -24.36
CA GLN A 223 -5.30 2.73 -23.46
C GLN A 223 -6.27 3.89 -23.64
N SER A 224 -7.12 4.08 -22.64
CA SER A 224 -7.96 5.26 -22.48
C SER A 224 -7.08 6.50 -22.37
N ILE A 225 -7.08 7.28 -23.44
CA ILE A 225 -6.53 8.63 -23.51
C ILE A 225 -7.26 9.53 -22.51
N THR A 226 -6.62 9.82 -21.39
CA THR A 226 -7.03 10.85 -20.43
C THR A 226 -6.80 12.24 -21.03
N GLU A 227 -7.81 13.10 -20.93
CA GLU A 227 -7.94 14.44 -21.53
C GLU A 227 -6.95 15.52 -21.01
N ALA A 228 -5.78 15.15 -20.50
CA ALA A 228 -4.79 16.12 -20.01
C ALA A 228 -3.83 16.65 -21.11
N GLY A 229 -3.73 15.98 -22.26
CA GLY A 229 -2.73 16.28 -23.29
C GLY A 229 -3.08 17.37 -24.32
N ALA A 230 -4.35 17.75 -24.44
CA ALA A 230 -4.79 18.70 -25.48
C ALA A 230 -4.43 20.15 -25.14
N LEU A 231 -4.30 20.49 -23.86
CA LEU A 231 -4.04 21.87 -23.43
C LEU A 231 -2.55 22.26 -23.53
N GLN A 232 -1.62 21.32 -23.29
CA GLN A 232 -0.19 21.56 -23.46
C GLN A 232 0.21 21.81 -24.92
N LEU A 233 -0.37 21.07 -25.87
CA LEU A 233 -0.01 21.21 -27.29
C LEU A 233 -0.51 22.54 -27.89
N LEU A 234 -1.66 23.05 -27.41
CA LEU A 234 -2.20 24.33 -27.84
C LEU A 234 -1.32 25.51 -27.38
N MET A 235 -0.76 25.42 -26.16
CA MET A 235 0.12 26.46 -25.62
C MET A 235 1.48 26.51 -26.33
N LEU A 236 2.06 25.36 -26.69
CA LEU A 236 3.28 25.27 -27.50
C LEU A 236 3.10 25.82 -28.91
N LEU A 237 1.93 25.57 -29.54
CA LEU A 237 1.61 26.09 -30.87
C LEU A 237 1.39 27.62 -30.85
N LEU A 238 0.77 28.17 -29.80
CA LEU A 238 0.58 29.62 -29.63
C LEU A 238 1.92 30.36 -29.44
N LEU A 239 2.85 29.80 -28.66
CA LEU A 239 4.17 30.39 -28.44
C LEU A 239 5.04 30.37 -29.72
N SER A 240 4.92 29.33 -30.55
CA SER A 240 5.65 29.25 -31.83
C SER A 240 5.22 30.32 -32.85
N ARG A 241 3.95 30.74 -32.83
CA ARG A 241 3.41 31.79 -33.71
C ARG A 241 3.82 33.21 -33.27
N ILE A 242 3.97 33.44 -31.96
CA ILE A 242 4.45 34.73 -31.44
C ILE A 242 5.94 34.94 -31.78
N ALA A 243 6.75 33.87 -31.79
CA ALA A 243 8.16 33.94 -32.16
C ALA A 243 8.40 34.23 -33.66
N HIS A 244 7.47 33.83 -34.54
CA HIS A 244 7.59 34.08 -35.99
C HIS A 244 6.95 35.39 -36.46
N GLY A 245 6.03 35.99 -35.67
CA GLY A 245 5.35 37.25 -36.02
C GLY A 245 6.19 38.53 -35.83
N ARG A 246 7.36 38.45 -35.20
CA ARG A 246 8.23 39.62 -34.91
C ARG A 246 9.36 39.87 -35.93
N ARG A 247 9.35 39.19 -37.08
CA ARG A 247 10.32 39.39 -38.18
C ARG A 247 9.77 40.16 -39.40
N LEU A 248 8.58 40.74 -39.32
CA LEU A 248 8.04 41.64 -40.35
C LEU A 248 7.45 42.90 -39.72
N LEU A 249 8.31 43.84 -39.36
CA LEU A 249 8.02 45.28 -39.32
C LEU A 249 9.38 46.00 -39.37
N VAL A 250 9.72 46.41 -40.60
CA VAL A 250 10.66 47.50 -40.90
C VAL A 250 9.93 48.81 -40.63
#